data_AF-A0A538AD45-F1
#
_entry.id   AF-A0A538AD45-F1
#
_cell.length_a   1.000
_cell.length_b   1.000
_cell.length_c   1.000
_cell.angle_alpha   90.00
_cell.angle_beta   90.00
_cell.angle_gamma   90.00
#
_symmetry.space_group_name_H-M   'P 1'
#
loop_
_entity.id
_entity.type
_entity.pdbx_description
1 polymer ?
#
loop_
_entity_poly.entity_id
_entity_poly.type
_entity_poly.pdbx_seq_one_letter_code
_entity_poly.pdbx_strand_id
1 'polypeptide(L)'
;MTLLLANAIRRGGDFLGEPCERGRVGLFDLENPLSEAHKRMRRIGLSAEEHDGICYSHSPALDIGSPAGLTSFTEAIERHEIDVAIIDSLRRAAPSLDENDAAAVSRVLSPLRVLSAESGRTILLVHHSRKRLLAFSEKASWPLDSRVRSRSGT
;
A
#
# COMPACT_ATOMS: atom_id res chain seq x y z
N MET A 1 1.47 -5.70 6.04
CA MET A 1 0.70 -6.42 5.00
C MET A 1 1.48 -6.47 3.69
N THR A 2 1.99 -5.32 3.27
CA THR A 2 2.82 -5.06 2.08
C THR A 2 3.92 -6.10 1.84
N LEU A 3 4.73 -6.40 2.86
CA LEU A 3 5.83 -7.37 2.73
C LEU A 3 5.37 -8.81 2.48
N LEU A 4 4.22 -9.22 3.02
CA LEU A 4 3.65 -10.55 2.78
C LEU A 4 3.12 -10.66 1.35
N LEU A 5 2.42 -9.63 0.86
CA LEU A 5 1.96 -9.56 -0.52
C LEU A 5 3.14 -9.61 -1.50
N ALA A 6 4.18 -8.82 -1.26
CA ALA A 6 5.40 -8.85 -2.07
C ALA A 6 6.02 -10.25 -2.11
N ASN A 7 6.10 -10.93 -0.95
CA ASN A 7 6.63 -12.28 -0.85
C ASN A 7 5.77 -13.33 -1.58
N ALA A 8 4.45 -13.16 -1.61
CA ALA A 8 3.54 -14.02 -2.38
C ALA A 8 3.73 -13.81 -3.89
N ILE A 9 3.68 -12.56 -4.37
CA ILE A 9 3.84 -12.22 -5.78
C ILE A 9 5.17 -12.73 -6.34
N ARG A 10 6.32 -12.49 -5.67
CA ARG A 10 7.62 -12.94 -6.19
C ARG A 10 7.75 -14.46 -6.36
N ARG A 11 6.94 -15.22 -5.63
CA ARG A 11 6.90 -16.70 -5.68
C ARG A 11 5.77 -17.22 -6.57
N GLY A 12 4.83 -16.38 -7.01
CA GLY A 12 3.58 -16.82 -7.63
C GLY A 12 2.71 -17.65 -6.65
N GLY A 13 2.74 -17.31 -5.36
CA GLY A 13 2.02 -18.02 -4.30
C GLY A 13 0.69 -17.36 -3.95
N ASP A 14 0.09 -17.81 -2.85
CA ASP A 14 -1.21 -17.29 -2.40
C ASP A 14 -1.08 -16.09 -1.46
N PHE A 15 -1.98 -15.11 -1.63
CA PHE A 15 -2.17 -14.02 -0.70
C PHE A 15 -3.65 -13.90 -0.33
N LEU A 16 -3.98 -14.04 0.96
CA LEU A 16 -5.35 -14.01 1.47
C LEU A 16 -6.31 -15.02 0.79
N GLY A 17 -5.78 -16.16 0.35
CA GLY A 17 -6.56 -17.22 -0.30
C GLY A 17 -6.70 -17.07 -1.81
N GLU A 18 -6.12 -16.01 -2.40
CA GLU A 18 -6.11 -15.78 -3.84
C GLU A 18 -4.70 -16.00 -4.41
N PRO A 19 -4.57 -16.69 -5.56
CA PRO A 19 -3.28 -16.91 -6.20
C PRO A 19 -2.73 -15.61 -6.78
N CYS A 20 -1.42 -15.39 -6.64
CA CYS A 20 -0.71 -14.28 -7.26
C CYS A 20 0.01 -14.74 -8.54
N GLU A 21 -0.04 -13.91 -9.58
CA GLU A 21 0.88 -14.06 -10.71
C GLU A 21 2.31 -13.75 -10.27
N ARG A 22 3.29 -14.49 -10.82
CA ARG A 22 4.69 -14.29 -10.48
C ARG A 22 5.24 -13.03 -11.12
N GLY A 23 5.81 -12.12 -10.33
CA GLY A 23 6.46 -10.92 -10.83
C GLY A 23 7.55 -10.39 -9.90
N ARG A 24 8.45 -9.55 -10.44
CA ARG A 24 9.45 -8.79 -9.69
C ARG A 24 8.76 -7.65 -8.94
N VAL A 25 8.96 -7.60 -7.62
CA VAL A 25 8.29 -6.63 -6.76
C VAL A 25 9.28 -5.60 -6.23
N GLY A 26 9.01 -4.31 -6.48
CA GLY A 26 9.70 -3.20 -5.83
C GLY A 26 8.93 -2.76 -4.58
N LEU A 27 9.51 -2.87 -3.39
CA LEU A 27 8.91 -2.39 -2.15
C LEU A 27 9.65 -1.13 -1.68
N PHE A 28 9.00 0.02 -1.85
CA PHE A 28 9.48 1.34 -1.43
C PHE A 28 8.90 1.68 -0.06
N ASP A 29 9.66 1.35 0.99
CA ASP A 29 9.27 1.52 2.39
C ASP A 29 9.79 2.86 2.92
N LEU A 30 8.84 3.72 3.27
CA LEU A 30 9.01 5.10 3.71
C LEU A 30 8.53 5.29 5.16
N GLU A 31 7.95 4.27 5.77
CA GLU A 31 7.34 4.36 7.10
C GLU A 31 8.12 3.60 8.18
N ASN A 32 8.74 2.48 7.84
CA ASN A 32 9.33 1.61 8.85
C ASN A 32 10.83 1.92 9.03
N PRO A 33 11.33 1.98 10.28
CA PRO A 33 12.77 1.93 10.53
C PRO A 33 13.36 0.64 9.96
N LEU A 34 14.56 0.73 9.36
CA LEU A 34 15.29 -0.43 8.81
C LEU A 34 15.38 -1.62 9.77
N SER A 35 15.58 -1.37 11.07
CA SER A 35 15.65 -2.43 12.08
C SER A 35 14.36 -3.24 12.18
N GLU A 36 13.19 -2.59 12.03
CA GLU A 36 11.89 -3.27 12.05
C GLU A 36 11.61 -3.97 10.72
N ALA A 37 12.00 -3.36 9.60
CA ALA A 37 11.91 -4.00 8.29
C ALA A 37 12.71 -5.33 8.26
N HIS A 38 13.96 -5.32 8.73
CA HIS A 38 14.79 -6.52 8.82
C HIS A 38 14.17 -7.60 9.72
N LYS A 39 13.60 -7.23 10.87
CA LYS A 39 12.90 -8.20 11.74
C LYS A 39 11.72 -8.83 11.03
N ARG A 40 10.92 -8.04 10.31
CA ARG A 40 9.75 -8.53 9.56
C ARG A 40 10.14 -9.43 8.39
N MET A 41 11.19 -9.07 7.64
CA MET A 41 11.75 -9.91 6.56
C MET A 41 12.17 -11.28 7.07
N ARG A 42 12.96 -11.34 8.14
CA ARG A 42 13.38 -12.63 8.73
C ARG A 42 12.19 -13.47 9.18
N ARG A 43 11.17 -12.86 9.77
CA ARG A 43 9.96 -13.57 10.23
C ARG A 43 9.17 -14.23 9.10
N ILE A 44 9.33 -13.78 7.87
CA ILE A 44 8.67 -14.36 6.69
C ILE A 44 9.63 -15.16 5.80
N GLY A 45 10.85 -15.42 6.29
CA GLY A 45 11.86 -16.19 5.56
C GLY A 45 12.58 -15.44 4.44
N LEU A 46 12.51 -14.10 4.41
CA LEU A 46 13.36 -13.31 3.50
C LEU A 46 14.76 -13.15 4.11
N SER A 47 15.76 -13.68 3.43
CA SER A 47 17.20 -13.54 3.75
C SER A 47 17.98 -12.99 2.57
N ALA A 48 19.28 -12.72 2.77
CA ALA A 48 20.17 -12.27 1.69
C ALA A 48 20.40 -13.35 0.61
N GLU A 49 20.07 -14.60 0.92
CA GLU A 49 20.14 -15.73 -0.01
C GLU A 49 18.78 -16.04 -0.64
N GLU A 50 17.67 -15.63 -0.01
CA GLU A 50 16.30 -15.88 -0.46
C GLU A 50 15.47 -14.61 -0.73
N HIS A 51 16.01 -13.67 -1.51
CA HIS A 51 15.31 -12.43 -1.87
C HIS A 51 15.01 -12.25 -3.36
N ASP A 52 15.37 -13.22 -4.22
CA ASP A 52 15.15 -13.09 -5.65
C ASP A 52 13.67 -12.78 -5.98
N GLY A 53 13.47 -11.85 -6.90
CA GLY A 53 12.18 -11.27 -7.24
C GLY A 53 11.66 -10.17 -6.29
N ILE A 54 12.40 -9.77 -5.25
CA ILE A 54 12.09 -8.58 -4.44
C ILE A 54 13.25 -7.58 -4.45
N CYS A 55 12.91 -6.33 -4.76
CA CYS A 55 13.77 -5.16 -4.58
C CYS A 55 13.22 -4.32 -3.43
N TYR A 56 13.85 -4.36 -2.27
CA TYR A 56 13.48 -3.52 -1.14
C TYR A 56 14.28 -2.21 -1.15
N SER A 57 13.58 -1.09 -1.05
CA SER A 57 14.15 0.25 -0.96
C SER A 57 13.65 0.94 0.30
N HIS A 58 14.59 1.31 1.16
CA HIS A 58 14.34 2.22 2.28
C HIS A 58 14.84 3.61 1.90
N SER A 59 13.95 4.40 1.28
CA SER A 59 14.28 5.71 0.74
C SER A 59 13.41 6.80 1.35
N PRO A 60 13.68 7.25 2.59
CA PRO A 60 12.82 8.20 3.30
C PRO A 60 12.65 9.56 2.60
N ALA A 61 13.41 9.82 1.54
CA ALA A 61 13.39 11.07 0.76
C ALA A 61 12.61 10.98 -0.56
N LEU A 62 11.99 9.83 -0.89
CA LEU A 62 11.18 9.72 -2.11
C LEU A 62 9.98 10.67 -2.06
N ASP A 63 9.89 11.59 -3.01
CA ASP A 63 8.73 12.47 -3.23
C ASP A 63 8.17 12.34 -4.67
N ILE A 64 7.19 11.46 -4.86
CA ILE A 64 6.50 11.25 -6.14
C ILE A 64 5.61 12.43 -6.55
N GLY A 65 5.36 13.39 -5.66
CA GLY A 65 4.70 14.65 -5.98
C GLY A 65 5.64 15.65 -6.66
N SER A 66 6.95 15.43 -6.59
CA SER A 66 7.96 16.23 -7.27
C SER A 66 8.36 15.60 -8.61
N PRO A 67 8.70 16.41 -9.65
CA PRO A 67 9.19 15.87 -10.92
C PRO A 67 10.45 14.99 -10.74
N ALA A 68 11.40 15.41 -9.90
CA ALA A 68 12.65 14.67 -9.69
C ALA A 68 12.43 13.32 -8.98
N GLY A 69 11.55 13.28 -7.98
CA GLY A 69 11.23 12.04 -7.28
C GLY A 69 10.40 11.08 -8.15
N LEU A 70 9.49 11.59 -8.98
CA LEU A 70 8.79 10.78 -9.98
C LEU A 70 9.76 10.19 -11.01
N THR A 71 10.69 10.98 -11.56
CA THR A 71 11.73 10.48 -12.47
C THR A 71 12.58 9.40 -11.80
N SER A 72 13.04 9.64 -10.58
CA SER A 72 13.86 8.67 -9.83
C SER A 72 13.11 7.37 -9.56
N PHE A 73 11.80 7.46 -9.26
CA PHE A 73 10.93 6.30 -9.07
C PHE A 73 10.77 5.49 -10.35
N THR A 74 10.49 6.15 -11.48
CA THR A 74 10.38 5.49 -12.79
C THR A 74 11.69 4.82 -13.19
N GLU A 75 12.82 5.50 -13.01
CA GLU A 75 14.14 4.92 -13.30
C GLU A 75 14.45 3.69 -12.43
N ALA A 76 14.03 3.70 -11.16
CA ALA A 76 14.19 2.53 -10.29
C ALA A 76 13.33 1.35 -10.78
N ILE A 77 12.11 1.61 -11.23
CA ILE A 77 11.23 0.60 -11.83
C ILE A 77 11.88 -0.03 -13.06
N GLU A 78 12.39 0.78 -13.99
CA GLU A 78 13.03 0.29 -15.22
C GLU A 78 14.31 -0.48 -14.92
N ARG A 79 15.20 0.10 -14.11
CA ARG A 79 16.52 -0.47 -13.78
C ARG A 79 16.43 -1.86 -13.14
N HIS A 80 15.40 -2.07 -12.33
CA HIS A 80 15.20 -3.31 -11.60
C HIS A 80 14.14 -4.22 -12.23
N GLU A 81 13.65 -3.87 -13.42
CA GLU A 81 12.63 -4.62 -14.16
C GLU A 81 11.41 -4.93 -13.26
N ILE A 82 10.95 -3.95 -12.48
CA ILE A 82 9.87 -4.14 -11.52
C ILE A 82 8.53 -4.29 -12.27
N ASP A 83 7.81 -5.36 -11.99
CA ASP A 83 6.45 -5.61 -12.50
C ASP A 83 5.39 -4.98 -11.58
N VAL A 84 5.64 -5.04 -10.27
CA VAL A 84 4.75 -4.50 -9.23
C VAL A 84 5.53 -3.56 -8.30
N ALA A 85 5.25 -2.26 -8.37
CA ALA A 85 5.84 -1.26 -7.48
C ALA A 85 4.88 -0.94 -6.34
N ILE A 86 5.30 -1.18 -5.10
CA ILE A 86 4.53 -0.88 -3.90
C ILE A 86 5.17 0.27 -3.14
N ILE A 87 4.41 1.35 -2.94
CA ILE A 87 4.83 2.52 -2.17
C ILE A 87 4.11 2.52 -0.81
N ASP A 88 4.90 2.37 0.25
CA ASP A 88 4.41 2.29 1.63
C ASP A 88 5.05 3.39 2.48
N SER A 89 4.45 4.58 2.64
CA SER A 89 3.07 4.94 2.30
C SER A 89 2.97 6.19 1.43
N LEU A 90 1.80 6.39 0.80
CA LEU A 90 1.48 7.58 0.01
C LEU A 90 1.72 8.88 0.79
N ARG A 91 1.42 8.89 2.10
CA ARG A 91 1.58 10.10 2.92
C ARG A 91 3.05 10.55 3.02
N ARG A 92 3.97 9.59 3.05
CA ARG A 92 5.41 9.86 3.07
C ARG A 92 5.95 10.12 1.67
N ALA A 93 5.40 9.44 0.67
CA ALA A 93 5.80 9.57 -0.72
C ALA A 93 5.33 10.88 -1.38
N ALA A 94 4.32 11.54 -0.82
CA ALA A 94 3.82 12.83 -1.29
C ALA A 94 3.56 13.75 -0.09
N PRO A 95 4.62 14.25 0.58
CA PRO A 95 4.49 14.96 1.86
C PRO A 95 3.69 16.27 1.75
N SER A 96 3.72 16.92 0.59
CA SER A 96 2.98 18.16 0.29
C SER A 96 1.54 17.93 -0.19
N LEU A 97 1.08 16.68 -0.25
CA LEU A 97 -0.27 16.36 -0.71
C LEU A 97 -1.32 16.78 0.33
N ASP A 98 -2.21 17.69 -0.08
CA ASP A 98 -3.51 17.88 0.57
C ASP A 98 -4.51 16.89 -0.02
N GLU A 99 -4.87 15.89 0.77
CA GLU A 99 -5.79 14.81 0.38
C GLU A 99 -7.23 15.31 0.20
N ASN A 100 -7.56 16.51 0.70
CA ASN A 100 -8.89 17.12 0.52
C ASN A 100 -8.97 17.95 -0.77
N ASP A 101 -7.85 18.26 -1.42
CA ASP A 101 -7.81 18.94 -2.71
C ASP A 101 -7.77 17.89 -3.83
N ALA A 102 -8.91 17.71 -4.52
CA ALA A 102 -9.03 16.80 -5.64
C ALA A 102 -8.01 17.10 -6.76
N ALA A 103 -7.67 18.38 -6.98
CA ALA A 103 -6.67 18.76 -7.95
C ALA A 103 -5.26 18.37 -7.49
N ALA A 104 -4.94 18.50 -6.20
CA ALA A 104 -3.67 18.03 -5.63
C ALA A 104 -3.52 16.51 -5.74
N VAL A 105 -4.57 15.76 -5.39
CA VAL A 105 -4.61 14.30 -5.55
C VAL A 105 -4.43 13.91 -7.01
N SER A 106 -5.14 14.58 -7.92
CA SER A 106 -5.01 14.33 -9.36
C SER A 106 -3.58 14.59 -9.86
N ARG A 107 -2.91 15.66 -9.42
CA ARG A 107 -1.52 15.95 -9.81
C ARG A 107 -0.54 14.85 -9.42
N VAL A 108 -0.72 14.22 -8.26
CA VAL A 108 0.16 13.13 -7.79
C VAL A 108 -0.20 11.78 -8.44
N LEU A 109 -1.48 11.47 -8.59
CA LEU A 109 -1.91 10.15 -9.06
C LEU A 109 -1.91 10.00 -10.58
N SER A 110 -2.13 11.07 -11.34
CA SER A 110 -2.24 10.99 -12.80
C SER A 110 -0.94 10.50 -13.45
N PRO A 111 0.26 10.99 -13.08
CA PRO A 111 1.50 10.46 -13.64
C PRO A 111 1.72 8.97 -13.34
N LEU A 112 1.34 8.50 -12.15
CA LEU A 112 1.41 7.07 -11.81
C LEU A 112 0.45 6.23 -12.65
N ARG A 113 -0.76 6.74 -12.92
CA ARG A 113 -1.72 6.08 -13.82
C ARG A 113 -1.19 5.98 -15.24
N VAL A 114 -0.59 7.05 -15.75
CA VAL A 114 0.06 7.06 -17.08
C VAL A 114 1.19 6.03 -17.11
N LEU A 115 2.09 6.05 -16.12
CA LEU A 115 3.17 5.07 -16.02
C LEU A 115 2.64 3.63 -16.03
N SER A 116 1.61 3.34 -15.23
CA SER A 116 1.00 2.00 -15.19
C SER A 116 0.39 1.60 -16.54
N ALA A 117 -0.33 2.52 -17.20
CA ALA A 117 -0.98 2.26 -18.48
C ALA A 117 0.03 2.06 -19.63
N GLU A 118 1.09 2.87 -19.68
CA GLU A 118 2.09 2.83 -20.75
C GLU A 118 3.05 1.65 -20.60
N SER A 119 3.40 1.28 -19.36
CA SER A 119 4.36 0.21 -19.10
C SER A 119 3.74 -1.17 -18.84
N GLY A 120 2.43 -1.24 -18.60
CA GLY A 120 1.76 -2.47 -18.15
C GLY A 120 2.08 -2.87 -16.71
N ARG A 121 2.83 -2.05 -15.97
CA ARG A 121 3.24 -2.33 -14.59
C ARG A 121 2.17 -1.96 -13.59
N THR A 122 2.12 -2.70 -12.49
CA THR A 122 1.19 -2.42 -11.39
C THR A 122 1.82 -1.49 -10.37
N ILE A 123 1.11 -0.42 -9.99
CA ILE A 123 1.52 0.49 -8.91
C ILE A 123 0.51 0.39 -7.76
N LEU A 124 0.98 -0.06 -6.60
CA LEU A 124 0.19 -0.18 -5.37
C LEU A 124 0.59 0.93 -4.38
N LEU A 125 -0.37 1.75 -4.00
CA LEU A 125 -0.18 2.82 -3.01
C LEU A 125 -0.81 2.41 -1.68
N VAL A 126 0.00 2.31 -0.64
CA VAL A 126 -0.52 2.11 0.72
C VAL A 126 -0.88 3.46 1.31
N HIS A 127 -2.14 3.63 1.66
CA HIS A 127 -2.63 4.85 2.30
C HIS A 127 -3.28 4.50 3.64
N HIS A 128 -2.70 5.02 4.73
CA HIS A 128 -3.28 4.94 6.05
C HIS A 128 -4.11 6.20 6.34
N SER A 129 -5.42 6.12 6.17
CA SER A 129 -6.30 7.19 6.62
C SER A 129 -6.32 7.22 8.14
N ARG A 130 -5.86 8.32 8.74
CA ARG A 130 -6.09 8.54 10.17
C ARG A 130 -7.59 8.62 10.37
N LYS A 131 -8.17 7.59 10.99
CA LYS A 131 -9.56 7.60 11.44
C LYS A 131 -9.73 8.82 12.33
N ARG A 132 -10.38 9.87 11.81
CA ARG A 132 -10.96 10.90 12.65
C ARG A 132 -12.08 10.18 13.38
N LEU A 133 -11.78 9.65 14.57
CA LEU A 133 -12.81 9.30 15.53
C LEU A 133 -13.55 10.62 15.77
N LEU A 134 -14.63 10.83 15.02
CA LEU A 134 -15.69 11.70 15.44
C LEU A 134 -16.05 11.20 16.83
N ALA A 135 -15.73 11.99 17.85
CA ALA A 135 -16.32 11.79 19.16
C ALA A 135 -17.82 11.78 18.91
N PHE A 136 -18.43 10.59 18.97
CA PHE A 136 -19.87 10.46 19.02
C PHE A 136 -20.27 11.17 20.31
N SER A 137 -20.70 12.43 20.18
CA SER A 137 -21.51 13.08 21.20
C SER A 137 -22.76 12.22 21.34
N GLU A 138 -22.89 11.52 22.48
CA GLU A 138 -24.13 10.90 22.92
C GLU A 138 -25.28 11.91 22.78
N LYS A 139 -26.07 11.77 21.72
CA LYS A 139 -27.46 12.26 21.56
C LYS A 139 -27.99 11.82 20.20
N ALA A 140 -28.15 10.52 20.03
CA ALA A 140 -29.03 9.97 19.02
C ALA A 140 -29.71 8.73 19.63
N SER A 141 -30.75 8.97 20.42
CA SER A 141 -31.68 7.94 20.84
C SER A 141 -32.44 7.43 19.61
N TRP A 142 -32.02 6.30 19.07
CA TRP A 142 -32.84 5.56 18.12
C TRP A 142 -33.87 4.74 18.90
N PRO A 143 -35.18 4.84 18.61
CA PRO A 143 -36.17 4.05 19.29
C PRO A 143 -36.05 2.59 18.82
N LEU A 144 -35.76 1.69 19.75
CA LEU A 144 -35.95 0.25 19.54
C LEU A 144 -37.46 0.01 19.43
N ASP A 145 -37.97 -0.31 18.22
CA ASP A 145 -39.31 -0.87 18.06
C ASP A 145 -39.33 -2.24 18.76
N SER A 146 -39.98 -2.27 19.91
CA SER A 146 -40.17 -3.43 20.76
C SER A 146 -41.24 -4.36 20.19
N ARG A 147 -40.99 -4.95 19.02
CA ARG A 147 -41.89 -5.97 18.44
C ARG A 147 -41.13 -7.17 17.88
N VAL A 148 -40.46 -7.89 18.78
CA VAL A 148 -40.38 -9.36 18.70
C VAL A 148 -40.49 -9.91 20.12
N ARG A 149 -41.72 -10.13 20.59
CA ARG A 149 -42.02 -11.11 21.64
C ARG A 149 -43.27 -11.89 21.28
N SER A 150 -43.13 -13.20 21.47
CA SER A 150 -44.15 -14.26 21.51
C SER A 150 -44.53 -14.92 20.18
N ARG A 151 -44.01 -16.13 19.97
CA ARG A 151 -44.80 -17.35 20.18
C ARG A 151 -43.91 -18.59 20.28
N SER A 152 -43.96 -19.23 21.43
CA SER A 152 -43.60 -20.62 21.69
C SER A 152 -44.87 -21.38 22.08
N GLY A 153 -45.01 -22.63 21.62
CA GLY A 153 -46.11 -23.56 21.93
C GLY A 153 -47.09 -23.67 20.76
N THR A 154 -47.34 -24.82 20.14
CA THR A 154 -47.26 -26.24 20.57
C THR A 154 -46.84 -27.13 19.41
#